data_AF-A0A166T4T4-F1
#
_entry.id   AF-A0A166T4T4-F1
#
_cell.length_a   1.000
_cell.length_b   1.000
_cell.length_c   1.000
_cell.angle_alpha   90.00
_cell.angle_beta   90.00
_cell.angle_gamma   90.00
#
_symmetry.space_group_name_H-M   'P 1'
#
loop_
_entity.id
_entity.type
_entity.pdbx_description
1 polymer ?
#
loop_
_entity_poly.entity_id
_entity_poly.type
_entity_poly.pdbx_seq_one_letter_code
_entity_poly.pdbx_strand_id
1 'polypeptide(L)'
;MLSMALYCAITFICALSWSPRAVMGQGDTACKTTSLDWYTSVVGETPCQTYQSLRQICNAEYTVGALSTATPPDSCNDQVAACCCNSISFALSMLCLNCQQGVGSGVAGDSGYDAGVGAYQDYLGTCAPNVNQSLPTNIQAAVCNEKIKIDDNLYTLFWGDGSWY
;
A
#
# COMPACT_ATOMS: atom_id res chain seq x y z
N MET A 1 29.72 49.80 -48.83
CA MET A 1 29.93 49.99 -47.38
C MET A 1 29.50 48.70 -46.68
N LEU A 2 30.44 48.10 -45.93
CA LEU A 2 30.39 47.06 -44.88
C LEU A 2 29.28 45.98 -44.90
N SER A 3 29.63 44.68 -44.98
CA SER A 3 29.98 43.75 -43.85
C SER A 3 28.71 43.19 -43.17
N MET A 4 28.47 41.92 -42.83
CA MET A 4 29.29 40.84 -42.24
C MET A 4 28.42 39.55 -42.35
N ALA A 5 28.86 38.44 -42.96
CA ALA A 5 29.53 37.29 -42.33
C ALA A 5 28.94 36.75 -41.01
N LEU A 6 28.57 35.45 -41.06
CA LEU A 6 28.59 34.42 -40.00
C LEU A 6 27.72 34.59 -38.74
N TYR A 7 26.92 33.56 -38.41
CA TYR A 7 27.27 32.58 -37.37
C TYR A 7 26.24 31.43 -37.34
N CYS A 8 26.66 30.25 -37.77
CA CYS A 8 25.93 29.00 -37.62
C CYS A 8 26.17 28.51 -36.19
N ALA A 9 25.24 28.77 -35.27
CA ALA A 9 25.31 28.28 -33.90
C ALA A 9 24.65 26.90 -33.83
N ILE A 10 25.49 25.86 -33.88
CA ILE A 10 25.12 24.48 -33.54
C ILE A 10 24.87 24.45 -32.03
N THR A 11 23.60 24.46 -31.63
CA THR A 11 23.19 24.19 -30.25
C THR A 11 23.17 22.67 -30.04
N PHE A 12 24.24 22.17 -29.43
CA PHE A 12 24.32 20.81 -28.90
C PHE A 12 23.42 20.73 -27.66
N ILE A 13 22.13 20.43 -27.84
CA ILE A 13 21.21 20.19 -26.73
C ILE A 13 21.52 18.80 -26.18
N CYS A 14 22.27 18.77 -25.08
CA CYS A 14 22.50 17.58 -24.28
C CYS A 14 21.14 17.15 -23.71
N ALA A 15 20.52 16.12 -24.30
CA ALA A 15 19.30 15.51 -23.82
C ALA A 15 19.60 14.84 -22.47
N LEU A 16 19.43 15.58 -21.37
CA LEU A 16 19.23 15.01 -20.05
C LEU A 16 17.94 14.19 -20.13
N SER A 17 18.08 12.88 -20.18
CA SER A 17 16.99 11.93 -20.09
C SER A 17 16.28 12.12 -18.75
N TRP A 18 15.25 12.94 -18.74
CA TRP A 18 14.25 12.95 -17.69
C TRP A 18 13.46 11.65 -17.80
N SER A 19 13.93 10.62 -17.12
CA SER A 19 13.04 9.52 -16.74
C SER A 19 11.92 10.16 -15.92
N PRO A 20 10.65 10.12 -16.34
CA PRO A 20 9.57 10.49 -15.45
C PRO A 20 9.65 9.52 -14.28
N ARG A 21 10.08 10.01 -13.11
CA ARG A 21 9.70 9.35 -11.87
C ARG A 21 8.19 9.41 -11.85
N ALA A 22 7.55 8.24 -11.83
CA ALA A 22 6.13 8.17 -11.50
C ALA A 22 5.93 8.99 -10.23
N VAL A 23 5.15 10.07 -10.31
CA VAL A 23 4.67 10.77 -9.13
C VAL A 23 3.64 9.83 -8.53
N MET A 24 4.08 8.97 -7.61
CA MET A 24 3.15 8.25 -6.75
C MET A 24 2.38 9.32 -5.96
N GLY A 25 1.05 9.27 -6.01
CA GLY A 25 0.22 10.17 -5.22
C GLY A 25 0.66 10.12 -3.76
N GLN A 26 0.83 11.31 -3.15
CA GLN A 26 1.34 11.45 -1.79
C GLN A 26 0.23 11.08 -0.78
N GLY A 27 -0.07 9.79 -0.66
CA GLY A 27 -1.00 9.26 0.33
C GLY A 27 -0.46 9.38 1.76
N ASP A 28 -1.37 9.30 2.74
CA ASP A 28 -1.08 9.32 4.17
C ASP A 28 -0.46 7.99 4.62
N THR A 29 0.79 7.79 4.21
CA THR A 29 1.48 6.49 4.33
C THR A 29 2.58 6.47 5.39
N ALA A 30 2.80 7.59 6.09
CA ALA A 30 3.80 7.67 7.15
C ALA A 30 3.22 7.16 8.48
N CYS A 31 4.01 6.41 9.25
CA CYS A 31 3.62 6.07 10.61
C CYS A 31 3.85 7.25 11.55
N LYS A 32 2.91 7.47 12.46
CA LYS A 32 2.96 8.55 13.45
C LYS A 32 4.03 8.32 14.51
N THR A 33 4.31 7.06 14.82
CA THR A 33 5.32 6.63 15.80
C THR A 33 6.06 5.39 15.28
N THR A 34 7.00 4.90 16.06
CA THR A 34 7.76 3.67 15.81
C THR A 34 7.00 2.39 16.19
N SER A 35 5.70 2.47 16.50
CA SER A 35 4.96 1.31 17.02
C SER A 35 4.97 0.12 16.05
N LEU A 36 4.99 0.37 14.73
CA LEU A 36 5.07 -0.67 13.70
C LEU A 36 6.45 -0.75 13.02
N ASP A 37 7.51 -0.33 13.70
CA ASP A 37 8.89 -0.44 13.17
C ASP A 37 9.31 -1.89 12.93
N TRP A 38 8.72 -2.86 13.63
CA TRP A 38 8.97 -4.28 13.36
C TRP A 38 8.67 -4.62 11.90
N TYR A 39 7.56 -4.12 11.35
CA TYR A 39 7.17 -4.35 9.95
C TYR A 39 8.13 -3.59 9.02
N THR A 40 8.35 -2.30 9.29
CA THR A 40 9.22 -1.46 8.46
C THR A 40 10.65 -1.97 8.42
N SER A 41 11.15 -2.56 9.51
CA SER A 41 12.51 -3.10 9.59
C SER A 41 12.71 -4.36 8.73
N VAL A 42 11.68 -5.17 8.54
CA VAL A 42 11.71 -6.40 7.73
C VAL A 42 11.40 -6.09 6.27
N VAL A 43 10.37 -5.28 6.02
CA VAL A 43 9.85 -5.00 4.68
C VAL A 43 10.63 -3.88 3.99
N GLY A 44 11.09 -2.89 4.74
CA GLY A 44 11.77 -1.68 4.24
C GLY A 44 10.82 -0.54 3.89
N GLU A 45 9.52 -0.72 4.10
CA GLU A 45 8.45 0.25 3.87
C GLU A 45 7.41 0.15 5.00
N THR A 46 6.64 1.19 5.23
CA THR A 46 5.55 1.15 6.22
C THR A 46 4.43 0.21 5.73
N PRO A 47 3.59 -0.32 6.64
CA PRO A 47 2.41 -1.10 6.24
C PRO A 47 1.47 -0.33 5.30
N CYS A 48 1.33 0.99 5.50
CA CYS A 48 0.53 1.85 4.62
C CYS A 48 1.12 1.97 3.21
N GLN A 49 2.45 2.08 3.09
CA GLN A 49 3.12 2.08 1.79
C GLN A 49 2.89 0.74 1.07
N THR A 50 3.07 -0.39 1.77
CA THR A 50 2.79 -1.70 1.18
C THR A 50 1.32 -1.84 0.77
N TYR A 51 0.38 -1.41 1.62
CA TYR A 51 -1.05 -1.44 1.31
C TYR A 51 -1.38 -0.62 0.06
N GLN A 52 -0.85 0.60 -0.03
CA GLN A 52 -1.03 1.46 -1.19
C GLN A 52 -0.48 0.80 -2.46
N SER A 53 0.76 0.31 -2.42
CA SER A 53 1.40 -0.34 -3.56
C SER A 53 0.62 -1.59 -4.02
N LEU A 54 0.12 -2.41 -3.09
CA LEU A 54 -0.71 -3.57 -3.42
C LEU A 54 -1.99 -3.15 -4.16
N ARG A 55 -2.71 -2.12 -3.68
CA ARG A 55 -3.92 -1.59 -4.33
C ARG A 55 -3.59 -0.97 -5.70
N GLN A 56 -2.42 -0.34 -5.83
CA GLN A 56 -1.98 0.31 -7.07
C GLN A 56 -1.75 -0.65 -8.25
N ILE A 57 -1.54 -1.95 -8.00
CA ILE A 57 -1.53 -2.98 -9.05
C ILE A 57 -2.86 -2.99 -9.83
N CYS A 58 -3.99 -2.79 -9.14
CA CYS A 58 -5.33 -2.83 -9.73
C CYS A 58 -5.91 -1.44 -10.01
N ASN A 59 -5.43 -0.42 -9.30
CA ASN A 59 -5.90 0.95 -9.40
C ASN A 59 -4.70 1.91 -9.20
N ALA A 60 -4.03 2.27 -10.29
CA ALA A 60 -2.80 3.09 -10.23
C ALA A 60 -2.99 4.46 -9.57
N GLU A 61 -4.23 4.96 -9.47
CA GLU A 61 -4.55 6.23 -8.80
C GLU A 61 -4.89 6.05 -7.31
N TYR A 62 -4.95 4.81 -6.81
CA TYR A 62 -5.24 4.55 -5.41
C TYR A 62 -4.19 5.22 -4.52
N THR A 63 -4.68 5.97 -3.54
CA THR A 63 -3.86 6.58 -2.49
C THR A 63 -4.49 6.28 -1.16
N VAL A 64 -3.67 5.94 -0.17
CA VAL A 64 -4.12 5.77 1.21
C VAL A 64 -4.46 7.15 1.77
N GLY A 65 -5.69 7.32 2.26
CA GLY A 65 -6.10 8.49 3.01
C GLY A 65 -5.90 8.29 4.52
N ALA A 66 -6.33 9.28 5.30
CA ALA A 66 -6.44 9.12 6.75
C ALA A 66 -7.53 8.08 7.06
N LEU A 67 -7.14 6.98 7.69
CA LEU A 67 -8.00 5.83 7.97
C LEU A 67 -8.88 6.05 9.21
N SER A 68 -10.10 5.53 9.13
CA SER A 68 -11.07 5.58 10.21
C SER A 68 -10.69 4.61 11.33
N THR A 69 -10.85 5.04 12.59
CA THR A 69 -10.72 4.16 13.76
C THR A 69 -11.95 3.28 13.98
N ALA A 70 -13.06 3.53 13.27
CA ALA A 70 -14.15 2.58 13.18
C ALA A 70 -13.74 1.47 12.21
N THR A 71 -13.55 0.26 12.74
CA THR A 71 -13.03 -0.89 11.98
C THR A 71 -14.15 -1.63 11.24
N PRO A 72 -13.92 -2.07 9.98
CA PRO A 72 -12.67 -1.98 9.22
C PRO A 72 -12.34 -0.54 8.75
N PRO A 73 -11.05 -0.16 8.70
CA PRO A 73 -10.61 1.22 8.42
C PRO A 73 -10.81 1.66 6.96
N ASP A 74 -10.97 0.70 6.06
CA ASP A 74 -11.14 0.89 4.62
C ASP A 74 -12.11 -0.18 4.08
N SER A 75 -12.42 -0.11 2.78
CA SER A 75 -13.23 -1.10 2.08
C SER A 75 -12.59 -1.52 0.75
N CYS A 76 -12.87 -2.75 0.32
CA CYS A 76 -12.49 -3.23 -1.01
C CYS A 76 -13.50 -2.75 -2.07
N ASN A 77 -13.32 -1.51 -2.53
CA ASN A 77 -14.22 -0.81 -3.45
C ASN A 77 -13.59 -0.47 -4.81
N ASP A 78 -12.42 -1.03 -5.13
CA ASP A 78 -11.80 -0.85 -6.44
C ASP A 78 -12.62 -1.51 -7.55
N GLN A 79 -12.60 -0.91 -8.75
CA GLN A 79 -13.21 -1.50 -9.94
C GLN A 79 -12.65 -2.90 -10.25
N VAL A 80 -11.34 -3.09 -10.01
CA VAL A 80 -10.68 -4.39 -10.10
C VAL A 80 -10.33 -4.84 -8.68
N ALA A 81 -11.26 -5.55 -8.04
CA ALA A 81 -11.17 -5.91 -6.63
C ALA A 81 -10.07 -6.95 -6.29
N ALA A 82 -9.38 -7.56 -7.27
CA ALA A 82 -8.43 -8.64 -7.02
C ALA A 82 -7.29 -8.27 -6.04
N CYS A 83 -6.90 -6.99 -5.99
CA CYS A 83 -5.85 -6.49 -5.10
C CYS A 83 -6.31 -6.22 -3.66
N CYS A 84 -7.62 -6.11 -3.43
CA CYS A 84 -8.20 -5.89 -2.11
C CYS A 84 -9.08 -7.02 -1.60
N CYS A 85 -9.60 -7.89 -2.47
CA CYS A 85 -10.53 -8.94 -2.11
C CYS A 85 -9.83 -10.17 -1.52
N ASN A 86 -9.01 -9.94 -0.49
CA ASN A 86 -8.22 -10.97 0.15
C ASN A 86 -7.84 -10.59 1.59
N SER A 87 -7.51 -11.58 2.42
CA SER A 87 -7.21 -11.34 3.83
C SER A 87 -5.89 -10.57 4.05
N ILE A 88 -4.94 -10.66 3.12
CA ILE A 88 -3.65 -9.97 3.22
C ILE A 88 -3.84 -8.45 3.10
N SER A 89 -4.68 -8.01 2.16
CA SER A 89 -5.03 -6.60 1.96
C SER A 89 -5.79 -6.03 3.17
N PHE A 90 -6.69 -6.82 3.75
CA PHE A 90 -7.36 -6.48 5.01
C PHE A 90 -6.38 -6.34 6.18
N ALA A 91 -5.47 -7.29 6.34
CA ALA A 91 -4.43 -7.23 7.37
C ALA A 91 -3.54 -6.00 7.21
N LEU A 92 -3.13 -5.69 5.98
CA LEU A 92 -2.35 -4.48 5.66
C LEU A 92 -3.12 -3.20 5.96
N SER A 93 -4.43 -3.14 5.74
CA SER A 93 -5.24 -1.96 6.08
C SER A 93 -5.35 -1.76 7.59
N MET A 94 -5.48 -2.85 8.37
CA MET A 94 -5.46 -2.82 9.83
C MET A 94 -4.10 -2.40 10.40
N LEU A 95 -2.99 -2.92 9.83
CA LEU A 95 -1.66 -2.44 10.18
C LEU A 95 -1.46 -0.98 9.78
N CYS A 96 -1.98 -0.55 8.63
CA CYS A 96 -1.89 0.84 8.22
C CYS A 96 -2.66 1.77 9.18
N LEU A 97 -3.84 1.36 9.67
CA LEU A 97 -4.56 2.09 10.70
C LEU A 97 -3.68 2.28 11.95
N ASN A 98 -3.10 1.19 12.46
CA ASN A 98 -2.23 1.23 13.63
C ASN A 98 -0.97 2.10 13.42
N CYS A 99 -0.38 2.05 12.23
CA CYS A 99 0.70 2.92 11.79
C CYS A 99 0.32 4.41 11.84
N GLN A 100 -0.82 4.80 11.27
CA GLN A 100 -1.31 6.19 11.27
C GLN A 100 -1.69 6.68 12.68
N GLN A 101 -2.22 5.79 13.52
CA GLN A 101 -2.59 6.14 14.89
C GLN A 101 -1.39 6.12 15.86
N GLY A 102 -0.28 5.48 15.46
CA GLY A 102 0.94 5.41 16.23
C GLY A 102 0.84 4.47 17.44
N VAL A 103 0.15 3.34 17.26
CA VAL A 103 -0.13 2.33 18.30
C VAL A 103 0.11 0.91 17.77
N GLY A 104 -0.01 -0.09 18.63
CA GLY A 104 0.03 -1.50 18.23
C GLY A 104 1.42 -2.11 18.18
N SER A 105 2.37 -1.59 18.97
CA SER A 105 3.67 -2.24 19.13
C SER A 105 3.62 -3.54 19.94
N GLY A 106 2.57 -3.74 20.75
CA GLY A 106 2.47 -4.87 21.68
C GLY A 106 3.47 -4.79 22.84
N VAL A 107 4.23 -3.69 22.96
CA VAL A 107 5.25 -3.48 24.00
C VAL A 107 4.71 -2.52 25.05
N ALA A 108 5.01 -2.79 26.33
CA ALA A 108 4.63 -1.91 27.45
C ALA A 108 3.13 -1.55 27.53
N GLY A 109 2.25 -2.43 27.02
CA GLY A 109 0.81 -2.22 27.02
C GLY A 109 0.27 -1.36 25.87
N ASP A 110 1.10 -0.94 24.92
CA ASP A 110 0.66 -0.29 23.68
C ASP A 110 -0.12 -1.29 22.81
N SER A 111 -1.44 -1.19 22.91
CA SER A 111 -2.39 -2.05 22.20
C SER A 111 -2.82 -1.37 20.89
N GLY A 112 -2.97 -2.17 19.84
CA GLY A 112 -3.48 -1.69 18.56
C GLY A 112 -5.00 -1.54 18.55
N TYR A 113 -5.51 -1.00 17.46
CA TYR A 113 -6.90 -1.14 17.05
C TYR A 113 -7.11 -2.55 16.51
N ASP A 114 -8.00 -3.27 17.19
CA ASP A 114 -8.52 -4.56 16.79
C ASP A 114 -9.78 -4.39 15.95
N ALA A 115 -10.14 -5.43 15.19
CA ALA A 115 -11.41 -5.50 14.48
C ALA A 115 -12.24 -6.68 15.01
N GLY A 116 -13.51 -6.40 15.30
CA GLY A 116 -14.43 -7.41 15.82
C GLY A 116 -14.80 -8.47 14.77
N VAL A 117 -15.52 -9.50 15.23
CA VAL A 117 -16.15 -10.51 14.38
C VAL A 117 -16.95 -9.82 13.25
N GLY A 118 -16.78 -10.30 12.01
CA GLY A 118 -17.45 -9.74 10.84
C GLY A 118 -16.69 -8.62 10.12
N ALA A 119 -15.64 -8.05 10.71
CA ALA A 119 -14.98 -6.88 10.14
C ALA A 119 -14.32 -7.16 8.77
N TYR A 120 -13.75 -8.35 8.58
CA TYR A 120 -13.26 -8.76 7.28
C TYR A 120 -14.39 -8.83 6.24
N GLN A 121 -15.56 -9.35 6.60
CA GLN A 121 -16.71 -9.44 5.71
C GLN A 121 -17.23 -8.04 5.37
N ASP A 122 -17.26 -7.12 6.34
CA ASP A 122 -17.60 -5.71 6.10
C ASP A 122 -16.57 -5.04 5.17
N TYR A 123 -15.28 -5.35 5.34
CA TYR A 123 -14.21 -4.85 4.47
C TYR A 123 -14.37 -5.35 3.02
N LEU A 124 -14.73 -6.62 2.84
CA LEU A 124 -14.96 -7.21 1.52
C LEU A 124 -16.21 -6.62 0.84
N GLY A 125 -17.24 -6.28 1.61
CA GLY A 125 -18.55 -5.89 1.08
C GLY A 125 -19.12 -6.99 0.18
N THR A 126 -19.20 -6.71 -1.12
CA THR A 126 -19.70 -7.68 -2.13
C THR A 126 -18.60 -8.24 -3.04
N CYS A 127 -17.32 -8.02 -2.72
CA CYS A 127 -16.24 -8.44 -3.59
C CYS A 127 -16.16 -9.98 -3.69
N ALA A 128 -16.00 -10.49 -4.90
CA ALA A 128 -15.86 -11.92 -5.17
C ALA A 128 -15.10 -12.16 -6.49
N PRO A 129 -14.33 -13.26 -6.61
CA PRO A 129 -14.01 -14.22 -5.55
C PRO A 129 -13.02 -13.63 -4.55
N ASN A 130 -13.19 -13.92 -3.25
CA ASN A 130 -12.20 -13.60 -2.23
C ASN A 130 -11.27 -14.79 -1.98
N VAL A 131 -10.02 -14.49 -1.61
CA VAL A 131 -9.02 -15.51 -1.21
C VAL A 131 -8.42 -15.15 0.13
N ASN A 132 -8.23 -16.14 0.99
CA ASN A 132 -7.64 -15.94 2.32
C ASN A 132 -6.24 -16.55 2.32
N GLN A 133 -5.34 -15.97 3.13
CA GLN A 133 -3.98 -16.48 3.34
C GLN A 133 -3.14 -16.60 2.05
N SER A 134 -3.57 -15.90 1.00
CA SER A 134 -2.98 -15.94 -0.33
C SER A 134 -3.43 -14.74 -1.14
N LEU A 135 -2.70 -14.45 -2.22
CA LEU A 135 -3.13 -13.52 -3.26
C LEU A 135 -3.58 -14.32 -4.49
N PRO A 136 -4.50 -13.79 -5.32
CA PRO A 136 -4.77 -14.37 -6.63
C PRO A 136 -3.46 -14.49 -7.44
N THR A 137 -3.31 -15.55 -8.24
CA THR A 137 -2.03 -15.88 -8.90
C THR A 137 -1.45 -14.73 -9.73
N ASN A 138 -2.30 -13.99 -10.45
CA ASN A 138 -1.88 -12.83 -11.22
C ASN A 138 -1.42 -11.67 -10.33
N ILE A 139 -2.04 -11.46 -9.17
CA ILE A 139 -1.65 -10.43 -8.20
C ILE A 139 -0.35 -10.83 -7.51
N GLN A 140 -0.18 -12.11 -7.13
CA GLN A 140 1.09 -12.60 -6.59
C GLN A 140 2.25 -12.40 -7.57
N ALA A 141 2.02 -12.66 -8.85
CA ALA A 141 3.01 -12.41 -9.90
C ALA A 141 3.33 -10.93 -10.05
N ALA A 142 2.32 -10.06 -10.00
CA ALA A 142 2.50 -8.60 -10.05
C ALA A 142 3.29 -8.08 -8.84
N VAL A 143 2.95 -8.50 -7.61
CA VAL A 143 3.71 -8.20 -6.38
C VAL A 143 5.20 -8.55 -6.54
N CYS A 144 5.49 -9.73 -7.08
CA CYS A 144 6.87 -10.14 -7.37
C CYS A 144 7.56 -9.25 -8.41
N ASN A 145 6.88 -8.96 -9.53
CA ASN A 145 7.42 -8.16 -10.62
C ASN A 145 7.68 -6.69 -10.22
N GLU A 146 6.80 -6.13 -9.41
CA GLU A 146 6.90 -4.77 -8.89
C GLU A 146 7.79 -4.67 -7.64
N LYS A 147 8.30 -5.81 -7.15
CA LYS A 147 9.15 -5.92 -5.96
C LYS A 147 8.47 -5.40 -4.70
N ILE A 148 7.14 -5.50 -4.64
CA ILE A 148 6.36 -5.21 -3.45
C ILE A 148 6.65 -6.30 -2.44
N LYS A 149 7.17 -5.92 -1.28
CA LYS A 149 7.48 -6.84 -0.18
C LYS A 149 6.30 -6.84 0.79
N ILE A 150 5.87 -8.04 1.17
CA ILE A 150 4.81 -8.26 2.16
C ILE A 150 5.40 -9.23 3.17
N ASP A 151 5.27 -8.93 4.46
CA ASP A 151 5.74 -9.83 5.51
C ASP A 151 5.04 -11.20 5.45
N ASP A 152 5.81 -12.29 5.53
CA ASP A 152 5.29 -13.65 5.36
C ASP A 152 4.22 -14.02 6.41
N ASN A 153 4.25 -13.41 7.60
CA ASN A 153 3.24 -13.69 8.63
C ASN A 153 1.84 -13.32 8.14
N LEU A 154 1.70 -12.32 7.25
CA LEU A 154 0.42 -11.92 6.68
C LEU A 154 -0.23 -12.99 5.80
N TYR A 155 0.55 -13.93 5.26
CA TYR A 155 0.03 -15.08 4.54
C TYR A 155 -0.53 -16.17 5.46
N THR A 156 -0.25 -16.11 6.76
CA THR A 156 -0.78 -17.07 7.74
C THR A 156 -1.81 -16.45 8.68
N LEU A 157 -1.83 -15.12 8.78
CA LEU A 157 -2.70 -14.36 9.67
C LEU A 157 -4.10 -14.19 9.07
N PHE A 158 -5.03 -15.00 9.54
CA PHE A 158 -6.44 -14.90 9.19
C PHE A 158 -7.31 -15.57 10.25
N TRP A 159 -8.32 -14.84 10.73
CA TRP A 159 -9.31 -15.34 11.67
C TRP A 159 -10.60 -15.67 10.91
N GLY A 160 -11.09 -16.91 11.05
CA GLY A 160 -12.20 -17.42 10.23
C GLY A 160 -13.54 -16.72 10.46
N ASP A 161 -13.71 -16.07 11.60
CA ASP A 161 -14.85 -15.21 11.94
C ASP A 161 -14.68 -13.76 11.45
N GLY A 162 -13.55 -13.45 10.80
CA GLY A 162 -13.26 -12.16 10.19
C GLY A 162 -12.73 -11.10 11.16
N SER A 163 -12.37 -11.47 12.39
CA SER A 163 -11.74 -10.55 13.33
C SER A 163 -10.29 -10.21 12.95
N TRP A 164 -9.72 -9.24 13.66
CA TRP A 164 -8.30 -8.88 13.60
C TRP A 164 -7.79 -8.47 14.99
N TYR A 165 -6.60 -8.95 15.36
CA TYR A 165 -5.84 -8.60 16.57
C TYR A 165 -4.38 -9.04 16.42
#